data_AF-A0A8T4Y1Q8-F1
#
_entry.id   AF-A0A8T4Y1Q8-F1
#
_cell.length_a   1.000
_cell.length_b   1.000
_cell.length_c   1.000
_cell.angle_alpha   90.00
_cell.angle_beta   90.00
_cell.angle_gamma   90.00
#
_symmetry.space_group_name_H-M   'P 1'
#
loop_
_entity.id
_entity.type
_entity.pdbx_description
1 polymer ?
#
loop_
_entity_poly.entity_id
_entity_poly.type
_entity_poly.pdbx_seq_one_letter_code
_entity_poly.pdbx_strand_id
1 'polypeptide(L)'
;MSVSGGKSLAVDFTDIIAYDSELAKRLVTNPDDYLPALERAALAQLKIEDPHYAEEIEGVRVRLQKLPEDLTVSLRRLGAKHINKLVRVEGIVVRASPVKPLVAKAAFKC
;
A
#
# COMPACT_ATOMS: atom_id res chain seq x y z
N MET A 1 1.76 -5.14 15.20
CA MET A 1 2.63 -5.46 14.05
C MET A 1 3.75 -6.39 14.49
N SER A 2 4.68 -5.91 15.32
CA SER A 2 5.77 -6.72 15.92
C SER A 2 5.25 -7.89 16.75
N VAL A 3 4.27 -7.66 17.63
CA VAL A 3 3.68 -8.72 18.49
C VAL A 3 2.99 -9.85 17.71
N SER A 4 2.52 -9.57 16.49
CA SER A 4 1.79 -10.54 15.65
C SER A 4 2.65 -11.11 14.52
N GLY A 5 3.94 -10.75 14.44
CA GLY A 5 4.85 -11.16 13.35
C GLY A 5 4.43 -10.68 11.95
N GLY A 6 3.52 -9.71 11.86
CA GLY A 6 2.93 -9.26 10.60
C GLY A 6 3.80 -8.22 9.89
N LYS A 7 3.94 -8.32 8.57
CA LYS A 7 4.68 -7.36 7.74
C LYS A 7 3.80 -6.26 7.11
N SER A 8 2.53 -6.15 7.51
CA SER A 8 1.54 -5.25 6.89
C SER A 8 0.91 -4.29 7.90
N LEU A 9 1.13 -2.98 7.72
CA LEU A 9 0.57 -1.92 8.55
C LEU A 9 -0.72 -1.40 7.93
N ALA A 10 -1.83 -1.52 8.65
CA ALA A 10 -3.08 -0.87 8.29
C ALA A 10 -3.07 0.60 8.72
N VAL A 11 -3.38 1.51 7.80
CA VAL A 11 -3.44 2.96 8.06
C VAL A 11 -4.80 3.48 7.59
N ASP A 12 -5.50 4.21 8.46
CA ASP A 12 -6.76 4.86 8.11
C ASP A 12 -6.49 6.09 7.23
N PHE A 13 -7.13 6.15 6.07
CA PHE A 13 -6.95 7.27 5.16
C PHE A 13 -7.52 8.58 5.73
N THR A 14 -8.51 8.49 6.62
CA THR A 14 -9.12 9.65 7.30
C THR A 14 -8.09 10.41 8.14
N ASP A 15 -7.19 9.68 8.81
CA ASP A 15 -6.14 10.27 9.64
C ASP A 15 -5.10 10.99 8.77
N ILE A 16 -4.80 10.46 7.58
CA ILE A 16 -3.89 11.10 6.62
C ILE A 16 -4.48 12.41 6.13
N ILE A 17 -5.77 12.45 5.80
CA ILE A 17 -6.46 13.68 5.39
C ILE A 17 -6.42 14.73 6.52
N ALA A 18 -6.69 14.30 7.75
CA ALA A 18 -6.72 15.19 8.92
C ALA A 18 -5.34 15.75 9.26
N TYR A 19 -4.28 14.96 9.04
CA TYR A 19 -2.89 15.39 9.22
C TYR A 19 -2.42 16.33 8.11
N ASP A 20 -2.56 15.92 6.85
CA ASP A 20 -2.17 16.70 5.68
C ASP A 20 -3.02 16.35 4.45
N SER A 21 -3.93 17.24 4.13
CA SER A 21 -4.83 17.10 2.97
C SER A 21 -4.10 17.12 1.62
N GLU A 22 -2.95 17.79 1.51
CA GLU A 22 -2.17 17.85 0.28
C GLU A 22 -1.43 16.53 0.07
N LEU A 23 -0.86 15.96 1.15
CA LEU A 23 -0.29 14.62 1.13
C LEU A 23 -1.33 13.58 0.69
N ALA A 24 -2.54 13.64 1.25
CA ALA A 24 -3.63 12.73 0.89
C ALA A 24 -3.97 12.80 -0.60
N LYS A 25 -4.08 14.01 -1.17
CA LYS A 25 -4.32 14.21 -2.61
C LYS A 25 -3.19 13.62 -3.46
N ARG A 26 -1.94 13.92 -3.12
CA ARG A 26 -0.78 13.45 -3.89
C ARG A 26 -0.64 11.94 -3.86
N LEU A 27 -0.95 11.33 -2.72
CA LEU A 27 -0.95 9.89 -2.57
C LEU A 27 -2.00 9.21 -3.47
N VAL A 28 -3.15 9.86 -3.67
CA VAL A 28 -4.16 9.37 -4.62
C VAL A 28 -3.72 9.55 -6.08
N THR A 29 -3.08 10.68 -6.40
CA THR A 29 -2.71 10.98 -7.79
C THR A 29 -1.46 10.22 -8.26
N ASN A 30 -0.47 10.03 -7.38
CA ASN A 30 0.83 9.41 -7.69
C ASN A 30 1.18 8.32 -6.65
N PRO A 31 0.36 7.27 -6.48
CA PRO A 31 0.56 6.24 -5.47
C PRO A 31 1.90 5.51 -5.60
N ASP A 32 2.42 5.35 -6.82
CA ASP A 32 3.67 4.61 -7.09
C ASP A 32 4.90 5.26 -6.44
N ASP A 33 4.89 6.58 -6.23
CA ASP A 33 5.97 7.29 -5.55
C ASP A 33 5.72 7.39 -4.04
N TYR A 34 4.47 7.66 -3.65
CA TYR A 34 4.10 7.98 -2.27
C TYR A 34 3.94 6.73 -1.38
N LEU A 35 3.44 5.61 -1.91
CA LEU A 35 3.33 4.37 -1.13
C LEU A 35 4.71 3.83 -0.72
N PRO A 36 5.72 3.72 -1.61
CA PRO A 36 7.06 3.30 -1.19
C PRO A 36 7.73 4.29 -0.23
N ALA A 37 7.41 5.59 -0.33
CA ALA A 37 7.89 6.58 0.63
C ALA A 37 7.31 6.34 2.03
N LEU A 38 6.00 6.06 2.14
CA LEU A 38 5.35 5.69 3.39
C LEU A 38 5.87 4.38 3.97
N GLU A 39 6.07 3.36 3.13
CA GLU A 39 6.63 2.07 3.54
C GLU A 39 8.04 2.25 4.15
N ARG A 40 8.88 3.09 3.53
CA ARG A 40 10.21 3.44 4.06
C ARG A 40 10.13 4.22 5.37
N ALA A 41 9.21 5.19 5.47
CA ALA A 41 9.01 5.97 6.69
C ALA A 41 8.52 5.08 7.86
N ALA A 42 7.56 4.19 7.59
CA ALA A 42 7.07 3.22 8.57
C ALA A 42 8.18 2.26 9.03
N LEU A 43 9.02 1.79 8.11
CA LEU A 43 10.18 0.95 8.47
C LEU A 43 11.21 1.73 9.30
N ALA A 44 11.47 3.00 8.98
CA ALA A 44 12.39 3.83 9.75
C ALA A 44 11.88 4.07 11.18
N GLN A 45 10.58 4.32 11.34
CA GLN A 45 9.94 4.42 12.66
C GLN A 45 10.04 3.10 13.43
N LEU A 46 9.77 1.97 12.76
CA LEU A 46 9.87 0.65 13.38
C LEU A 46 11.30 0.33 13.85
N LYS A 47 12.34 0.77 13.12
CA LYS A 47 13.74 0.61 13.55
C LYS A 47 14.05 1.35 14.85
N ILE A 48 13.33 2.42 15.15
CA ILE A 48 13.50 3.18 16.41
C ILE A 48 12.77 2.46 17.54
N GLU A 49 11.56 1.97 17.28
CA GLU A 49 10.70 1.33 18.29
C GLU A 49 11.13 -0.11 18.63
N ASP A 50 11.51 -0.90 17.62
CA ASP A 50 11.93 -2.29 17.75
C ASP A 50 13.00 -2.64 16.68
N PRO A 51 14.27 -2.32 16.95
CA PRO A 51 15.36 -2.57 16.02
C PRO A 51 15.52 -4.06 15.66
N HIS A 52 15.31 -4.95 16.62
CA HIS A 52 15.53 -6.38 16.43
C HIS A 52 14.53 -6.95 15.42
N TYR A 53 13.24 -6.63 15.61
CA TYR A 53 12.20 -7.04 14.67
C TYR A 53 12.38 -6.38 13.28
N ALA A 54 12.84 -5.13 13.24
CA ALA A 54 13.07 -4.42 11.99
C ALA A 54 14.19 -5.01 11.12
N GLU A 55 15.18 -5.68 11.72
CA GLU A 55 16.24 -6.40 11.00
C GLU A 55 15.77 -7.74 10.42
N GLU A 56 14.80 -8.40 11.07
CA GLU A 56 14.24 -9.68 10.62
C GLU A 56 13.31 -9.55 9.39
N ILE A 57 12.77 -8.36 9.16
CA ILE A 57 11.83 -8.12 8.05
C ILE A 57 12.51 -7.38 6.88
N GLU A 58 12.29 -7.89 5.67
CA GLU A 58 12.80 -7.23 4.44
C GLU A 58 12.12 -5.88 4.15
N GLY A 59 10.96 -5.62 4.75
CA GLY A 59 10.21 -4.37 4.58
C GLY A 59 8.80 -4.43 5.16
N VAL A 60 8.18 -3.26 5.25
CA VAL A 60 6.80 -3.07 5.72
C VAL A 60 5.91 -2.73 4.53
N ARG A 61 4.73 -3.35 4.45
CA ARG A 61 3.69 -2.99 3.48
C ARG A 61 2.62 -2.14 4.13
N VAL A 62 2.40 -0.93 3.62
CA VAL A 62 1.34 -0.05 4.11
C VAL A 62 0.05 -0.34 3.36
N ARG A 63 -1.04 -0.54 4.11
CA ARG A 63 -2.37 -0.85 3.60
C ARG A 63 -3.32 0.26 4.00
N LEU A 64 -3.76 1.03 3.03
CA LEU A 64 -4.72 2.10 3.23
C LEU A 64 -6.12 1.53 3.40
N GLN A 65 -6.78 1.90 4.50
CA GLN A 65 -8.14 1.52 4.81
C GLN A 65 -9.05 2.73 4.80
N LYS A 66 -10.36 2.49 4.69
CA LYS A 66 -11.41 3.53 4.72
C LYS A 66 -11.15 4.68 3.73
N LEU A 67 -10.74 4.34 2.51
CA LEU A 67 -10.69 5.31 1.41
C LEU A 67 -12.08 5.96 1.25
N PRO A 68 -12.16 7.29 1.15
CA PRO A 68 -13.42 8.00 1.05
C PRO A 68 -14.18 7.61 -0.22
N GLU A 69 -15.51 7.75 -0.16
CA GLU A 69 -16.42 7.20 -1.18
C GLU A 69 -16.27 7.87 -2.55
N ASP A 70 -15.76 9.09 -2.58
CA ASP A 70 -15.45 9.83 -3.80
C ASP A 70 -14.35 9.16 -4.64
N LEU A 71 -13.48 8.35 -4.01
CA LEU A 71 -12.46 7.54 -4.68
C LEU A 71 -13.00 6.18 -5.15
N THR A 72 -14.25 5.85 -4.86
CA THR A 72 -14.89 4.61 -5.30
C THR A 72 -15.32 4.72 -6.75
N VAL A 73 -14.72 3.88 -7.60
CA VAL A 73 -15.00 3.82 -9.03
C VAL A 73 -15.69 2.50 -9.35
N SER A 74 -16.87 2.59 -9.97
CA SER A 74 -17.54 1.41 -10.53
C SER A 74 -16.66 0.78 -11.62
N LEU A 75 -16.54 -0.55 -11.63
CA LEU A 75 -15.80 -1.29 -12.65
C LEU A 75 -16.19 -0.91 -14.08
N ARG A 76 -17.47 -0.60 -14.34
CA ARG A 76 -17.98 -0.17 -15.66
C ARG A 76 -17.51 1.23 -16.08
N ARG A 77 -17.07 2.05 -15.12
CA ARG A 77 -16.61 3.44 -15.33
C ARG A 77 -15.09 3.59 -15.29
N LEU A 78 -14.37 2.50 -14.97
CA LEU A 78 -12.91 2.49 -14.99
C LEU A 78 -12.42 2.75 -16.43
N GLY A 79 -11.35 3.51 -16.57
CA GLY A 79 -10.90 4.01 -17.87
C GLY A 79 -9.70 4.95 -17.74
N ALA A 80 -9.29 5.55 -18.86
CA ALA A 80 -8.02 6.27 -18.99
C ALA A 80 -7.74 7.34 -17.90
N LYS A 81 -8.77 8.02 -17.41
CA LYS A 81 -8.65 9.04 -16.36
C LYS A 81 -8.12 8.53 -15.00
N HIS A 82 -8.13 7.22 -14.80
CA HIS A 82 -7.68 6.54 -13.57
C HIS A 82 -6.32 5.85 -13.73
N ILE A 83 -5.67 5.96 -14.89
CA ILE A 83 -4.34 5.39 -15.11
C ILE A 83 -3.36 6.01 -14.10
N ASN A 84 -2.54 5.17 -13.49
CA ASN A 84 -1.53 5.52 -12.47
C ASN A 84 -2.10 6.25 -11.25
N LYS A 85 -3.40 6.12 -10.96
CA LYS A 85 -4.04 6.70 -9.76
C LYS A 85 -4.52 5.62 -8.82
N LEU A 86 -4.58 5.95 -7.54
CA LEU A 86 -5.19 5.09 -6.54
C LEU A 86 -6.71 5.20 -6.64
N VAL A 87 -7.38 4.05 -6.76
CA VAL A 87 -8.84 3.97 -6.81
C VAL A 87 -9.34 2.85 -5.91
N ARG A 88 -10.53 3.02 -5.36
CA ARG A 88 -11.28 1.95 -4.69
C ARG A 88 -12.29 1.37 -5.68
N VAL A 89 -12.43 0.06 -5.71
CA VAL A 89 -13.42 -0.63 -6.56
C VAL A 89 -14.24 -1.59 -5.72
N GLU A 90 -15.50 -1.78 -6.12
CA GLU A 90 -16.44 -2.71 -5.47
C GLU A 90 -16.95 -3.70 -6.50
N GLY A 91 -17.08 -4.96 -6.09
CA GLY A 91 -17.52 -6.04 -6.95
C GLY A 91 -17.55 -7.39 -6.26
N ILE A 92 -18.08 -8.38 -6.98
CA ILE A 92 -18.17 -9.76 -6.53
C ILE A 92 -16.97 -10.54 -7.08
N VAL A 93 -16.27 -11.28 -6.23
CA VAL A 93 -15.21 -12.19 -6.66
C VAL A 93 -15.86 -13.41 -7.31
N VAL A 94 -15.75 -13.53 -8.64
CA VAL A 94 -16.33 -14.65 -9.41
C VAL A 94 -15.38 -15.83 -9.58
N ARG A 95 -14.06 -15.59 -9.49
CA ARG A 95 -13.03 -16.61 -9.70
C ARG A 95 -11.76 -16.26 -8.93
N ALA A 96 -11.16 -17.24 -8.29
CA ALA A 96 -9.80 -17.18 -7.75
C ALA A 96 -8.91 -18.14 -8.55
N SER A 97 -7.78 -17.65 -9.06
CA SER A 97 -6.77 -18.52 -9.70
C SER A 97 -5.85 -19.15 -8.64
N PRO A 98 -5.27 -20.33 -8.90
CA PRO A 98 -4.25 -20.89 -8.02
C PRO A 98 -3.04 -19.96 -7.93
N VAL A 99 -2.37 -19.99 -6.77
CA VAL A 99 -1.16 -19.19 -6.51
C VAL A 99 -0.03 -19.69 -7.39
N LYS A 100 0.62 -18.79 -8.12
CA LYS A 100 1.82 -19.05 -8.90
C LYS A 100 2.95 -18.13 -8.41
N PRO A 101 4.13 -18.66 -8.05
CA PRO A 101 5.25 -17.82 -7.67
C PRO A 101 5.74 -17.00 -8.87
N LEU A 102 6.11 -15.74 -8.63
CA LEU A 102 6.70 -14.83 -9.62
C LEU A 102 8.11 -14.44 -9.18
N VAL A 103 9.03 -14.26 -10.14
CA VAL A 103 10.39 -13.82 -9.86
C VAL A 103 10.35 -12.35 -9.40
N ALA A 104 10.76 -12.10 -8.15
CA ALA A 104 10.81 -10.75 -7.59
C ALA A 104 12.15 -10.04 -7.86
N LYS A 105 13.27 -10.79 -7.77
CA LYS A 105 14.63 -10.31 -8.07
C LYS A 105 15.40 -11.43 -8.75
N ALA A 106 16.00 -11.13 -9.90
CA ALA A 106 16.85 -12.07 -10.62
C ALA A 106 18.29 -11.60 -10.56
N ALA A 107 19.21 -12.49 -10.19
CA ALA A 107 20.64 -12.27 -10.25
C ALA A 107 21.24 -13.32 -11.17
N PHE A 108 21.97 -12.87 -12.19
CA PHE A 108 22.60 -13.74 -13.18
C PHE A 108 24.11 -13.65 -13.02
N LYS A 109 24.79 -14.77 -13.23
CA LYS A 109 26.25 -14.84 -13.27
C LYS A 109 26.63 -15.59 -14.54
N CYS A 110 27.54 -14.99 -15.32
CA CYS A 110 28.17 -15.65 -16.46
C CYS A 110 29.15 -16.72 -16.00
#